data_AF-Q066S8-F1
#
_entry.id   AF-Q066S8-F1
#
_cell.length_a   1.000
_cell.length_b   1.000
_cell.length_c   1.000
_cell.angle_alpha   90.00
_cell.angle_beta   90.00
_cell.angle_gamma   90.00
#
_symmetry.space_group_name_H-M   'P 1'
#
loop_
_entity.id
_entity.type
_entity.pdbx_description
1 polymer ?
#
loop_
_entity_poly.entity_id
_entity_poly.type
_entity_poly.pdbx_seq_one_letter_code
_entity_poly.pdbx_strand_id
1 'polypeptide(L)'
;MCLIEALRWEGFHKLRGNRESSCLHPMVLNPHQRHEQRRCLPPGTKERNQKVLQHLGLAHCVATRQRQRGPEERDDLLQEACLGLIQGVENLNPSRGFRPSSYLMSRANGQVLHYRRDRSRMVRIPWRLQDLFVSGQRLQEKRTQRGLPPLNNRSIAAHLKVSPQRWLDACAAEVSKKRTAVETLDLQSPRDPNPDPQAEWLQEVLPRLAPHH
;
A
#
# COMPACT_ATOMS: atom_id res chain seq x y z
N MET A 1 17.11 11.17 2.61
CA MET A 1 15.68 11.40 2.28
C MET A 1 14.76 11.49 3.51
N CYS A 2 15.24 11.34 4.76
CA CYS A 2 14.38 11.20 5.95
C CYS A 2 14.05 12.50 6.73
N LEU A 3 14.49 13.68 6.30
CA LEU A 3 14.30 14.93 7.09
C LEU A 3 13.24 15.88 6.52
N ILE A 4 12.79 15.70 5.28
CA ILE A 4 11.85 16.64 4.64
C ILE A 4 10.38 16.35 5.03
N GLU A 5 10.05 15.13 5.47
CA GLU A 5 8.67 14.82 5.88
C GLU A 5 8.34 15.22 7.32
N ALA A 6 9.31 15.42 8.21
CA ALA A 6 9.08 15.76 9.61
C ALA A 6 8.47 17.17 9.78
N LEU A 7 8.94 18.15 8.99
CA LEU A 7 8.49 19.56 9.06
C LEU A 7 7.08 19.78 8.50
N ARG A 8 6.54 18.86 7.69
CA ARG A 8 5.17 18.97 7.17
C ARG A 8 4.09 18.67 8.22
N TRP A 9 4.47 18.08 9.36
CA TRP A 9 3.56 17.78 10.47
C TRP A 9 3.52 18.87 11.55
N GLU A 10 4.49 19.79 11.59
CA GLU A 10 4.52 20.90 12.57
C GLU A 10 3.51 22.01 12.23
N GLY A 11 3.29 22.30 10.94
CA GLY A 11 2.38 23.36 10.48
C GLY A 11 0.89 23.12 10.71
N PHE A 12 0.49 21.92 11.18
CA PHE A 12 -0.92 21.57 11.38
C PHE A 12 -1.42 21.79 12.81
N HIS A 13 -0.56 22.24 13.73
CA HIS A 13 -0.90 22.49 15.12
C HIS A 13 -1.71 23.78 15.37
N LYS A 14 -1.88 24.65 14.38
CA LYS A 14 -2.45 26.00 14.59
C LYS A 14 -3.89 26.23 14.12
N LEU A 15 -4.57 25.24 13.51
CA LEU A 15 -5.89 25.45 12.90
C LEU A 15 -7.04 24.52 13.34
N ARG A 16 -6.98 23.88 14.50
CA ARG A 16 -8.20 23.32 15.13
C ARG A 16 -8.14 23.42 16.65
N GLY A 17 -8.82 24.44 17.17
CA GLY A 17 -9.35 24.36 18.52
C GLY A 17 -10.23 23.12 18.68
N ASN A 18 -10.04 22.41 19.79
CA ASN A 18 -11.01 21.52 20.44
C ASN A 18 -11.81 20.55 19.54
N ARG A 19 -11.17 19.93 18.52
CA ARG A 19 -11.75 18.78 17.80
C ARG A 19 -11.03 17.46 18.08
N GLU A 20 -10.28 17.37 19.17
CA GLU A 20 -9.66 16.10 19.61
C GLU A 20 -10.72 15.08 20.08
N SER A 21 -11.95 15.52 20.36
CA SER A 21 -13.06 14.69 20.83
C SER A 21 -13.79 13.89 19.73
N SER A 22 -13.59 14.20 18.45
CA SER A 22 -14.38 13.58 17.36
C SER A 22 -13.76 12.29 16.81
N CYS A 23 -12.43 12.15 16.88
CA CYS A 23 -11.73 10.94 16.43
C CYS A 23 -11.60 9.87 17.52
N LEU A 24 -11.98 10.22 18.76
CA LEU A 24 -12.11 9.34 19.93
C LEU A 24 -13.56 8.85 20.11
N HIS A 25 -14.33 8.71 19.01
CA HIS A 25 -15.76 8.40 19.13
C HIS A 25 -15.96 7.05 19.88
N PRO A 26 -16.70 7.03 21.01
CA PRO A 26 -16.82 5.87 21.91
C PRO A 26 -17.57 4.67 21.33
N MET A 27 -18.07 4.74 20.08
CA MET A 27 -18.89 3.68 19.50
C MET A 27 -18.09 2.45 19.02
N VAL A 28 -16.77 2.55 18.81
CA VAL A 28 -15.92 1.39 18.46
C VAL A 28 -15.30 0.74 19.71
N LEU A 29 -15.29 1.44 20.84
CA LEU A 29 -14.59 0.99 22.05
C LEU A 29 -15.40 -0.02 22.87
N ASN A 30 -16.72 0.15 22.97
CA ASN A 30 -17.53 -0.60 23.93
C ASN A 30 -17.62 -2.13 23.71
N PRO A 31 -17.72 -2.68 22.48
CA PRO A 31 -17.75 -4.13 22.28
C PRO A 31 -16.38 -4.79 22.51
N HIS A 32 -15.33 -4.22 21.92
CA HIS A 32 -13.97 -4.78 22.01
C HIS A 32 -13.39 -4.67 23.42
N GLN A 33 -13.67 -3.58 24.14
CA GLN A 33 -13.27 -3.45 25.55
C GLN A 33 -13.98 -4.48 26.43
N ARG A 34 -15.29 -4.68 26.26
CA ARG A 34 -16.06 -5.70 27.01
C ARG A 34 -15.56 -7.11 26.71
N HIS A 35 -15.26 -7.40 25.46
CA HIS A 35 -14.67 -8.68 25.06
C HIS A 35 -13.29 -8.88 25.70
N GLU A 36 -12.39 -7.91 25.58
CA GLU A 36 -11.04 -7.98 26.17
C GLU A 36 -11.04 -8.07 27.70
N GLN A 37 -11.99 -7.42 28.38
CA GLN A 37 -12.12 -7.52 29.83
C GLN A 37 -12.46 -8.94 30.30
N ARG A 38 -13.21 -9.70 29.50
CA ARG A 38 -13.64 -11.08 29.77
C ARG A 38 -12.56 -12.12 29.44
N ARG A 39 -11.52 -11.76 28.70
CA ARG A 39 -10.44 -12.70 28.36
C ARG A 39 -9.55 -12.94 29.58
N CYS A 40 -9.26 -14.20 29.85
CA CYS A 40 -8.26 -14.62 30.82
C CYS A 40 -6.86 -14.49 30.20
N LEU A 41 -6.35 -13.26 30.14
CA LEU A 41 -5.02 -12.94 29.63
C LEU A 41 -4.04 -12.62 30.77
N PRO A 42 -2.73 -12.87 30.59
CA PRO A 42 -1.71 -12.38 31.51
C PRO A 42 -1.84 -10.86 31.73
N PRO A 43 -1.56 -10.36 32.95
CA PRO A 43 -1.80 -8.96 33.30
C PRO A 43 -1.08 -7.99 32.36
N GLY A 44 0.17 -8.27 31.97
CA GLY A 44 0.93 -7.46 31.02
C GLY A 44 0.29 -7.36 29.64
N THR A 45 -0.26 -8.46 29.11
CA THR A 45 -0.99 -8.46 27.84
C THR A 45 -2.29 -7.68 27.94
N LYS A 46 -3.02 -7.82 29.05
CA LYS A 46 -4.28 -7.11 29.29
C LYS A 46 -4.07 -5.59 29.34
N GLU A 47 -3.06 -5.14 30.07
CA GLU A 47 -2.70 -3.72 30.17
C GLU A 47 -2.29 -3.15 28.80
N ARG A 48 -1.45 -3.88 28.06
CA ARG A 48 -1.07 -3.53 26.69
C ARG A 48 -2.30 -3.38 25.78
N ASN A 49 -3.21 -4.35 25.80
CA ASN A 49 -4.43 -4.34 24.97
C ASN A 49 -5.31 -3.13 25.29
N GLN A 50 -5.46 -2.78 26.57
CA GLN A 50 -6.20 -1.59 26.98
C GLN A 50 -5.59 -0.31 26.42
N LYS A 51 -4.26 -0.15 26.52
CA LYS A 51 -3.54 1.01 25.94
C LYS A 51 -3.70 1.08 24.42
N VAL A 52 -3.61 -0.05 23.73
CA VAL A 52 -3.84 -0.12 22.27
C VAL A 52 -5.26 0.32 21.92
N LEU A 53 -6.27 -0.21 22.63
CA LEU A 53 -7.67 0.12 22.38
C LEU A 53 -7.96 1.62 22.57
N GLN A 54 -7.40 2.26 23.61
CA GLN A 54 -7.53 3.71 23.84
C GLN A 54 -7.04 4.56 22.65
N HIS A 55 -6.13 4.04 21.84
CA HIS A 55 -5.52 4.75 20.72
C HIS A 55 -5.93 4.21 19.34
N LEU A 56 -6.88 3.27 19.27
CA LEU A 56 -7.29 2.62 18.02
C LEU A 56 -7.77 3.60 16.95
N GLY A 57 -8.42 4.70 17.36
CA GLY A 57 -8.85 5.77 16.46
C GLY A 57 -7.72 6.40 15.64
N LEU A 58 -6.47 6.37 16.13
CA LEU A 58 -5.30 6.84 15.39
C LEU A 58 -5.01 5.95 14.17
N ALA A 59 -5.12 4.63 14.30
CA ALA A 59 -4.91 3.70 13.20
C ALA A 59 -5.96 3.91 12.09
N HIS A 60 -7.23 4.12 12.46
CA HIS A 60 -8.29 4.50 11.50
C HIS A 60 -8.00 5.82 10.79
N CYS A 61 -7.49 6.82 11.52
CA CYS A 61 -7.10 8.10 10.92
C CYS A 61 -5.96 7.93 9.91
N VAL A 62 -4.92 7.14 10.25
CA VAL A 62 -3.81 6.82 9.34
C VAL A 62 -4.33 6.11 8.10
N ALA A 63 -5.09 5.03 8.26
CA ALA A 63 -5.63 4.25 7.15
C ALA A 63 -6.47 5.10 6.20
N THR A 64 -7.35 5.94 6.74
CA THR A 64 -8.20 6.85 5.95
C THR A 64 -7.38 7.86 5.14
N ARG A 65 -6.33 8.45 5.74
CA ARG A 65 -5.42 9.38 5.03
C ARG A 65 -4.57 8.67 3.99
N GLN A 66 -4.11 7.46 4.29
CA GLN A 66 -3.24 6.71 3.40
C GLN A 66 -4.01 6.13 2.21
N ARG A 67 -5.29 5.76 2.38
CA ARG A 67 -6.18 5.36 1.27
C ARG A 67 -6.22 6.40 0.15
N GLN A 68 -6.19 7.69 0.48
CA GLN A 68 -6.19 8.77 -0.52
C GLN A 68 -4.87 8.87 -1.32
N ARG A 69 -3.82 8.17 -0.89
CA ARG A 69 -2.46 8.26 -1.45
C ARG A 69 -2.02 7.00 -2.20
N GLY A 70 -2.87 5.99 -2.32
CA GLY A 70 -2.52 4.75 -3.00
C GLY A 70 -3.72 3.83 -3.23
N PRO A 71 -3.53 2.78 -4.04
CA PRO A 71 -4.60 1.91 -4.51
C PRO A 71 -5.00 0.82 -3.51
N GLU A 72 -4.31 0.69 -2.38
CA GLU A 72 -4.58 -0.37 -1.41
C GLU A 72 -5.93 -0.19 -0.70
N GLU A 73 -6.54 -1.32 -0.34
CA GLU A 73 -7.79 -1.35 0.37
C GLU A 73 -7.64 -0.71 1.77
N ARG A 74 -8.69 -0.02 2.21
CA ARG A 74 -8.69 0.66 3.51
C ARG A 74 -8.45 -0.31 4.66
N ASP A 75 -8.97 -1.53 4.55
CA ASP A 75 -8.94 -2.51 5.63
C ASP A 75 -7.55 -3.12 5.78
N ASP A 76 -6.82 -3.36 4.69
CA ASP A 76 -5.38 -3.70 4.71
C ASP A 76 -4.56 -2.60 5.40
N LEU A 77 -4.79 -1.35 4.99
CA LEU A 77 -4.09 -0.19 5.56
C LEU A 77 -4.40 -0.02 7.06
N LEU A 78 -5.63 -0.33 7.47
CA LEU A 78 -6.03 -0.32 8.87
C LEU A 78 -5.32 -1.42 9.66
N GLN A 79 -5.24 -2.63 9.13
CA GLN A 79 -4.54 -3.73 9.78
C GLN A 79 -3.06 -3.39 10.00
N GLU A 80 -2.38 -2.91 8.96
CA GLU A 80 -0.97 -2.53 9.07
C GLU A 80 -0.77 -1.33 10.00
N ALA A 81 -1.67 -0.34 9.98
CA ALA A 81 -1.66 0.75 10.95
C ALA A 81 -1.85 0.24 12.40
N CYS A 82 -2.75 -0.73 12.62
CA CYS A 82 -2.96 -1.37 13.92
C CYS A 82 -1.72 -2.14 14.40
N LEU A 83 -1.03 -2.85 13.51
CA LEU A 83 0.24 -3.52 13.84
C LEU A 83 1.30 -2.51 14.29
N GLY A 84 1.44 -1.40 13.56
CA GLY A 84 2.37 -0.33 13.93
C GLY A 84 2.00 0.34 15.25
N LEU A 85 0.70 0.47 15.54
CA LEU A 85 0.18 0.98 16.80
C LEU A 85 0.53 0.04 17.97
N ILE A 86 0.30 -1.27 17.81
CA ILE A 86 0.63 -2.30 18.81
C ILE A 86 2.11 -2.26 19.16
N GLN A 87 2.98 -2.32 18.15
CA GLN A 87 4.43 -2.24 18.35
C GLN A 87 4.85 -0.89 18.94
N GLY A 88 4.16 0.19 18.60
CA GLY A 88 4.40 1.52 19.16
C GLY A 88 4.08 1.56 20.65
N VAL A 89 2.94 1.01 21.08
CA VAL A 89 2.53 0.97 22.49
C VAL A 89 3.52 0.16 23.33
N GLU A 90 3.99 -0.97 22.81
CA GLU A 90 4.98 -1.83 23.49
C GLU A 90 6.32 -1.13 23.73
N ASN A 91 6.71 -0.19 22.86
CA ASN A 91 8.01 0.50 22.91
C ASN A 91 7.93 1.95 23.41
N LEU A 92 6.74 2.42 23.82
CA LEU A 92 6.54 3.80 24.25
C LEU A 92 7.22 4.04 25.60
N ASN A 93 8.17 4.98 25.64
CA ASN A 93 8.79 5.43 26.87
C ASN A 93 8.19 6.79 27.31
N PRO A 94 7.42 6.84 28.42
CA PRO A 94 6.76 8.07 28.88
C PRO A 94 7.75 9.14 29.38
N SER A 95 8.95 8.77 29.81
CA SER A 95 9.97 9.69 30.34
C SER A 95 10.53 10.65 29.29
N ARG A 96 10.22 10.45 28.00
CA ARG A 96 10.70 11.31 26.90
C ARG A 96 9.90 12.60 26.71
N GLY A 97 8.80 12.79 27.44
CA GLY A 97 8.04 14.06 27.46
C GLY A 97 7.16 14.34 26.23
N PHE A 98 7.08 13.42 25.26
CA PHE A 98 6.21 13.57 24.09
C PHE A 98 4.81 13.02 24.34
N ARG A 99 3.79 13.61 23.69
CA ARG A 99 2.43 13.07 23.70
C ARG A 99 2.41 11.68 23.03
N PRO A 100 1.80 10.65 23.67
CA PRO A 100 1.71 9.30 23.10
C PRO A 100 1.12 9.29 21.69
N SER A 101 0.11 10.12 21.43
CA SER A 101 -0.57 10.21 20.14
C SER A 101 0.37 10.59 18.99
N SER A 102 1.28 11.54 19.20
CA SER A 102 2.24 11.96 18.18
C SER A 102 3.20 10.84 17.80
N TYR A 103 3.72 10.13 18.80
CA TYR A 103 4.60 8.99 18.58
C TYR A 103 3.87 7.83 17.88
N LEU A 104 2.71 7.43 18.40
CA LEU A 104 1.94 6.31 17.88
C LEU A 104 1.43 6.57 16.46
N MET A 105 1.01 7.79 16.14
CA MET A 105 0.63 8.19 14.77
C MET A 105 1.81 8.02 13.81
N SER A 106 3.02 8.45 14.20
CA SER A 106 4.23 8.29 13.39
C SER A 106 4.58 6.82 13.18
N ARG A 107 4.49 5.99 14.23
CA ARG A 107 4.72 4.54 14.16
C ARG A 107 3.74 3.82 13.24
N ALA A 108 2.44 4.10 13.39
CA ALA A 108 1.40 3.52 12.55
C ALA A 108 1.57 3.93 11.07
N ASN A 109 1.87 5.21 10.83
CA ASN A 109 2.14 5.70 9.48
C ASN A 109 3.38 5.03 8.85
N GLY A 110 4.47 4.90 9.62
CA GLY A 110 5.67 4.20 9.17
C GLY A 110 5.40 2.75 8.80
N GLN A 111 4.62 2.03 9.61
CA GLN A 111 4.24 0.64 9.31
C GLN A 111 3.46 0.52 8.00
N VAL A 112 2.51 1.42 7.75
CA VAL A 112 1.78 1.46 6.47
C VAL A 112 2.71 1.74 5.29
N LEU A 113 3.69 2.64 5.45
CA LEU A 113 4.68 2.90 4.40
C LEU A 113 5.57 1.68 4.13
N HIS A 114 5.96 0.94 5.17
CA HIS A 114 6.68 -0.33 5.02
C HIS A 114 5.84 -1.37 4.28
N TYR A 115 4.56 -1.53 4.64
CA TYR A 115 3.61 -2.40 3.93
C TYR A 115 3.55 -2.07 2.44
N ARG A 116 3.40 -0.80 2.09
CA ARG A 116 3.40 -0.36 0.69
C ARG A 116 4.69 -0.65 -0.04
N ARG A 117 5.83 -0.50 0.63
CA ARG A 117 7.12 -0.76 0.00
C ARG A 117 7.29 -2.25 -0.27
N ASP A 118 6.94 -3.09 0.69
CA ASP A 118 7.43 -4.48 0.70
C ASP A 118 6.34 -5.51 0.37
N ARG A 119 5.05 -5.19 0.59
CA ARG A 119 3.92 -6.15 0.54
C ARG A 119 2.72 -5.74 -0.32
N SER A 120 2.57 -4.49 -0.75
CA SER A 120 1.42 -4.11 -1.59
C SER A 120 1.47 -4.68 -3.02
N ARG A 121 2.59 -5.27 -3.42
CA ARG A 121 2.80 -5.85 -4.75
C ARG A 121 2.40 -7.32 -4.77
N MET A 122 1.64 -7.71 -5.81
CA MET A 122 1.26 -9.10 -6.04
C MET A 122 2.47 -10.00 -6.32
N VAL A 123 3.48 -9.46 -7.02
CA VAL A 123 4.74 -10.14 -7.31
C VAL A 123 5.90 -9.39 -6.66
N ARG A 124 6.78 -10.12 -5.98
CA ARG A 124 8.01 -9.56 -5.41
C ARG A 124 8.98 -9.19 -6.53
N ILE A 125 9.06 -7.90 -6.82
CA ILE A 125 10.03 -7.37 -7.79
C ILE A 125 11.35 -7.05 -7.09
N PRO A 126 12.50 -7.57 -7.56
CA PRO A 126 13.81 -7.20 -7.02
C PRO A 126 14.06 -5.69 -7.09
N TRP A 127 14.52 -5.10 -5.98
CA TRP A 127 14.76 -3.66 -5.87
C TRP A 127 15.68 -3.09 -6.96
N ARG A 128 16.65 -3.88 -7.45
CA ARG A 128 17.60 -3.47 -8.50
C ARG A 128 16.91 -3.17 -9.82
N LEU A 129 15.84 -3.90 -10.17
CA LEU A 129 15.08 -3.64 -11.39
C LEU A 129 14.24 -2.36 -11.25
N GLN A 130 13.66 -2.16 -10.07
CA GLN A 130 12.90 -0.94 -9.77
C GLN A 130 13.79 0.31 -9.79
N ASP A 131 14.97 0.25 -9.20
CA ASP A 131 15.92 1.37 -9.18
C ASP A 131 16.45 1.69 -10.58
N LEU A 132 16.67 0.65 -11.41
CA LEU A 132 17.04 0.81 -12.81
C LEU A 132 15.93 1.54 -13.59
N PHE A 133 14.67 1.12 -13.43
CA PHE A 133 13.53 1.76 -14.06
C PHE A 133 13.40 3.24 -13.65
N VAL A 134 13.48 3.53 -12.35
CA VAL A 134 13.44 4.92 -11.83
C VAL A 134 14.57 5.76 -12.40
N SER A 135 15.77 5.20 -12.52
CA SER A 135 16.92 5.89 -13.12
C SER A 135 16.69 6.22 -14.60
N GLY A 136 16.10 5.30 -15.37
CA GLY A 136 15.71 5.55 -16.76
C GLY A 136 14.61 6.60 -16.88
N GLN A 137 13.61 6.59 -16.00
CA GLN A 137 12.58 7.63 -15.96
C GLN A 137 13.15 9.01 -15.64
N ARG A 138 14.07 9.11 -14.66
CA ARG A 138 14.78 10.37 -14.36
C ARG A 138 15.61 10.87 -15.54
N LEU A 139 16.27 9.97 -16.27
CA LEU A 139 16.99 10.33 -17.50
C LEU A 139 16.02 10.90 -18.55
N GLN A 140 14.86 10.27 -18.69
CA GLN A 140 13.84 10.67 -19.64
C GLN A 140 13.26 12.05 -19.29
N GLU A 141 12.91 12.26 -18.02
CA GLU A 141 12.40 13.51 -17.47
C GLU A 141 13.40 14.67 -17.66
N LYS A 142 14.69 14.44 -17.37
CA LYS A 142 15.76 15.44 -17.61
C LYS A 142 15.87 15.87 -19.06
N ARG A 143 15.60 14.97 -20.01
CA ARG A 143 15.62 15.31 -21.45
C ARG A 143 14.41 16.13 -21.84
N THR A 144 13.23 15.72 -21.37
CA THR A 144 11.99 16.46 -21.59
C THR A 144 12.09 17.88 -21.05
N GLN A 145 12.66 18.07 -19.85
CA GLN A 145 12.92 19.40 -19.28
C GLN A 145 13.87 20.27 -20.13
N ARG A 146 14.73 19.65 -20.94
CA ARG A 146 15.64 20.33 -21.87
C ARG A 146 15.05 20.51 -23.27
N GLY A 147 13.78 20.16 -23.49
CA GLY A 147 13.13 20.21 -24.80
C GLY A 147 13.66 19.17 -25.81
N LEU A 148 14.39 18.15 -25.35
CA LEU A 148 14.94 17.12 -26.23
C LEU A 148 13.93 15.98 -26.45
N PRO A 149 13.95 15.34 -27.63
CA PRO A 149 13.07 14.20 -27.89
C PRO A 149 13.37 13.02 -26.96
N PRO A 150 12.36 12.17 -26.69
CA PRO A 150 12.51 11.04 -25.81
C PRO A 150 13.45 9.98 -26.39
N LEU A 151 14.09 9.20 -25.50
CA LEU A 151 15.02 8.16 -25.91
C LEU A 151 14.26 6.86 -26.17
N ASN A 152 14.69 6.13 -27.21
CA ASN A 152 14.25 4.76 -27.42
C ASN A 152 14.82 3.84 -26.33
N ASN A 153 14.15 2.72 -26.06
CA ASN A 153 14.57 1.72 -25.06
C ASN A 153 16.05 1.30 -25.19
N ARG A 154 16.54 1.12 -26.41
CA ARG A 154 17.97 0.80 -26.67
C ARG A 154 18.90 1.93 -26.24
N SER A 155 18.52 3.17 -26.50
CA SER A 155 19.31 4.35 -26.14
C SER A 155 19.31 4.59 -24.63
N ILE A 156 18.19 4.34 -23.95
CA ILE A 156 18.12 4.37 -22.48
C ILE A 156 19.06 3.31 -21.89
N ALA A 157 19.01 2.07 -22.38
CA ALA A 157 19.91 1.00 -21.93
C ALA A 157 21.39 1.37 -22.12
N ALA A 158 21.75 1.94 -23.27
CA ALA A 158 23.10 2.41 -23.55
C ALA A 158 23.56 3.52 -22.59
N HIS A 159 22.70 4.52 -22.33
CA HIS A 159 23.01 5.60 -21.38
C HIS A 159 23.17 5.09 -19.94
N LEU A 160 22.37 4.10 -19.55
CA LEU A 160 22.43 3.47 -18.22
C LEU A 160 23.51 2.39 -18.12
N LYS A 161 24.27 2.12 -19.20
CA LYS A 161 25.31 1.07 -19.28
C LYS A 161 24.80 -0.32 -18.88
N VAL A 162 23.59 -0.67 -19.31
CA VAL A 162 22.97 -1.98 -19.09
C VAL A 162 22.62 -2.66 -20.40
N SER A 163 22.44 -3.98 -20.38
CA SER A 163 21.96 -4.71 -21.56
C SER A 163 20.52 -4.30 -21.92
N PRO A 164 20.16 -4.25 -23.22
CA PRO A 164 18.80 -3.92 -23.65
C PRO A 164 17.76 -4.85 -23.01
N GLN A 165 18.08 -6.15 -22.90
CA GLN A 165 17.21 -7.12 -22.25
C GLN A 165 16.92 -6.75 -20.79
N ARG A 166 17.94 -6.37 -20.03
CA ARG A 166 17.78 -6.01 -18.62
C ARG A 166 16.96 -4.73 -18.41
N TRP A 167 17.02 -3.79 -19.36
CA TRP A 167 16.13 -2.63 -19.37
C TRP A 167 14.68 -3.04 -19.65
N LEU A 168 14.45 -3.93 -20.62
CA LEU A 168 13.12 -4.47 -20.91
C LEU A 168 12.53 -5.22 -19.72
N ASP A 169 13.33 -6.03 -19.01
CA ASP A 169 12.91 -6.72 -17.79
C ASP A 169 12.48 -5.72 -16.70
N ALA A 170 13.18 -4.59 -16.55
CA ALA A 170 12.82 -3.53 -15.62
C ALA A 170 11.51 -2.82 -16.02
N CYS A 171 11.29 -2.59 -17.31
CA CYS A 171 10.02 -2.06 -17.82
C CYS A 171 8.86 -3.03 -17.58
N ALA A 172 9.04 -4.31 -17.90
CA ALA A 172 8.05 -5.36 -17.67
C ALA A 172 7.71 -5.48 -16.18
N ALA A 173 8.73 -5.43 -15.30
CA ALA A 173 8.53 -5.44 -13.86
C ALA A 173 7.67 -4.26 -13.37
N GLU A 174 7.85 -3.05 -13.91
CA GLU A 174 6.99 -1.92 -13.54
C GLU A 174 5.54 -2.09 -14.03
N VAL A 175 5.32 -2.73 -15.18
CA VAL A 175 3.96 -3.07 -15.63
C VAL A 175 3.31 -4.05 -14.66
N SER A 176 4.01 -5.13 -14.29
CA SER A 176 3.52 -6.13 -13.32
C SER A 176 3.28 -5.57 -11.92
N LYS A 177 3.90 -4.43 -11.57
CA LYS A 177 3.69 -3.74 -10.29
C LYS A 177 2.31 -3.07 -10.21
N LYS A 178 1.73 -2.65 -11.34
CA LYS A 178 0.43 -1.95 -11.33
C LYS A 178 -0.66 -2.96 -10.98
N ARG A 179 -1.29 -2.81 -9.82
CA ARG A 179 -2.57 -3.46 -9.52
C ARG A 179 -3.61 -2.87 -10.47
N THR A 180 -3.93 -3.59 -11.54
CA THR A 180 -5.11 -3.32 -12.37
C THR A 180 -6.30 -4.02 -11.75
N ALA A 181 -7.43 -3.31 -11.61
CA ALA A 181 -8.68 -3.97 -11.23
C ALA A 181 -9.01 -5.03 -12.28
N VAL A 182 -9.53 -6.18 -11.85
CA VAL A 182 -9.91 -7.26 -12.77
C VAL A 182 -10.92 -6.78 -13.80
N GLU A 183 -11.80 -5.85 -13.41
CA GLU A 183 -12.78 -5.19 -14.27
C GLU A 183 -12.15 -4.37 -15.42
N THR A 184 -10.90 -3.91 -15.24
CA THR A 184 -10.17 -3.11 -16.25
C THR A 184 -9.23 -3.95 -17.11
N LEU A 185 -9.09 -5.24 -16.82
CA LEU A 185 -8.46 -6.16 -17.74
C LEU A 185 -9.45 -6.37 -18.89
N ASP A 186 -9.21 -5.67 -19.99
CA ASP A 186 -9.75 -6.07 -21.28
C ASP A 186 -9.31 -7.53 -21.47
N LEU A 187 -10.24 -8.48 -21.30
CA LEU A 187 -10.08 -9.88 -21.66
C LEU A 187 -10.04 -9.96 -23.20
N GLN A 188 -9.09 -9.26 -23.81
CA GLN A 188 -8.71 -9.56 -25.17
C GLN A 188 -8.03 -10.91 -25.09
N SER A 189 -8.83 -11.95 -25.28
CA SER A 189 -8.36 -13.31 -25.51
C SER A 189 -7.19 -13.20 -26.48
N PRO A 190 -6.02 -13.82 -26.19
CA PRO A 190 -4.93 -13.86 -27.15
C PRO A 190 -5.53 -14.22 -28.50
N ARG A 191 -5.35 -13.38 -29.52
CA ARG A 191 -5.57 -13.81 -30.91
C ARG A 191 -4.47 -14.81 -31.22
N ASP A 192 -4.52 -15.98 -30.59
CA ASP A 192 -3.75 -17.10 -31.03
C ASP A 192 -4.25 -17.43 -32.44
N PRO A 193 -3.37 -17.50 -33.45
CA PRO A 193 -3.76 -17.85 -34.80
C PRO A 193 -4.26 -19.30 -34.90
N ASN A 194 -4.08 -20.10 -33.85
CA ASN A 194 -4.57 -21.46 -33.75
C ASN A 194 -5.78 -21.48 -32.80
N PRO A 195 -6.97 -21.88 -33.26
CA PRO A 195 -8.14 -21.97 -32.38
C PRO A 195 -7.88 -22.95 -31.24
N ASP A 196 -8.26 -22.57 -30.03
CA ASP A 196 -8.19 -23.45 -28.86
C ASP A 196 -9.10 -24.68 -29.12
N PRO A 197 -8.55 -25.90 -29.15
CA PRO A 197 -9.35 -27.11 -29.42
C PRO A 197 -10.47 -27.33 -28.40
N GLN A 198 -10.33 -26.78 -27.18
CA GLN A 198 -11.39 -26.83 -26.17
C GLN A 198 -12.53 -25.86 -26.51
N ALA A 199 -12.23 -24.73 -27.14
CA ALA A 199 -13.23 -23.77 -27.60
C ALA A 199 -14.06 -24.32 -28.77
N GLU A 200 -13.44 -25.05 -29.71
CA GLU A 200 -14.16 -25.76 -30.78
C GLU A 200 -15.11 -26.82 -30.22
N TRP A 201 -14.63 -27.66 -29.29
CA TRP A 201 -15.46 -28.67 -28.64
C TRP A 201 -16.64 -28.04 -27.89
N LEU A 202 -16.42 -26.93 -27.16
CA LEU A 202 -17.49 -26.21 -26.48
C LEU A 202 -18.54 -25.65 -27.44
N GLN A 203 -18.12 -25.10 -28.59
CA GLN A 203 -19.04 -24.63 -29.63
C GLN A 203 -19.86 -25.76 -30.25
N GLU A 204 -19.31 -26.96 -30.36
CA GLU A 204 -20.04 -28.14 -30.85
C GLU A 204 -21.08 -28.65 -29.83
N VAL A 205 -20.73 -28.64 -28.54
CA VAL A 205 -21.55 -29.25 -27.48
C VAL A 205 -22.62 -28.31 -26.93
N LEU A 206 -22.36 -27.00 -26.86
CA LEU A 206 -23.30 -26.01 -26.32
C LEU A 206 -24.70 -26.03 -26.98
N PRO A 207 -24.82 -26.12 -28.31
CA PRO A 207 -26.13 -26.21 -28.97
C PRO A 207 -26.89 -27.50 -28.64
N ARG A 208 -26.19 -28.59 -28.31
CA ARG A 208 -26.79 -29.88 -27.94
C ARG A 208 -27.30 -29.91 -26.50
N LEU A 209 -26.88 -28.96 -25.68
CA LEU A 209 -27.30 -28.81 -24.28
C LEU A 209 -28.46 -27.81 -24.12
N ALA A 210 -28.85 -27.10 -25.18
CA ALA A 210 -30.01 -26.23 -25.13
C ALA A 210 -31.29 -27.10 -25.01
N PRO A 211 -32.10 -26.94 -23.94
CA PRO A 211 -33.33 -27.71 -23.81
C PRO A 211 -34.27 -27.34 -24.97
N HIS A 212 -34.75 -28.36 -25.67
CA HIS A 212 -35.83 -28.20 -26.65
C HIS A 212 -37.09 -27.76 -25.89
N HIS A 213 -37.46 -26.49 -26.05
CA HIS A 213 -38.78 -25.98 -25.65
C HIS A 213 -39.83 -26.39 -26.68
#